data_AF-A0A1T4Y6C0-F1
#
_entry.id   AF-A0A1T4Y6C0-F1
#
_cell.length_a   1.000
_cell.length_b   1.000
_cell.length_c   1.000
_cell.angle_alpha   90.00
_cell.angle_beta   90.00
_cell.angle_gamma   90.00
#
_symmetry.space_group_name_H-M   'P 1'
#
loop_
_entity.id
_entity.type
_entity.pdbx_description
1 polymer ?
#
loop_
_entity_poly.entity_id
_entity_poly.type
_entity_poly.pdbx_seq_one_letter_code
_entity_poly.pdbx_strand_id
1 'polypeptide(L)'
;MNFIRNILALIGLIVLVGAAWAYVKYGSMLNQMTTMVAEQAALEQLDPKAKETYMNMWNKLKETGNSADATVVKYPLADGVTPADAEQSMKMVANEHNIKAVGELPLSEQVKLETGQDQRFLKIFQFCNPQTAMKMVDYSDAYSAYLPCRIAMVQDKQGKYNLYSLDMDMMIYGGKTLPPDLLAESKKVQEIITDIMKRGAAGDF
;
A
#
# COMPACT_ATOMS: atom_id res chain seq x y z
N MET A 1 39.10 60.63 7.49
CA MET A 1 37.91 59.76 7.70
C MET A 1 37.30 59.21 6.43
N ASN A 2 37.26 59.94 5.31
CA ASN A 2 36.57 59.49 4.09
C ASN A 2 37.30 58.37 3.32
N PHE A 3 38.63 58.33 3.37
CA PHE A 3 39.43 57.31 2.65
C PHE A 3 39.23 55.88 3.20
N ILE A 4 39.26 55.72 4.53
CA ILE A 4 39.02 54.42 5.18
C ILE A 4 37.57 53.96 4.95
N ARG A 5 36.60 54.89 4.98
CA ARG A 5 35.20 54.58 4.66
C ARG A 5 35.02 54.11 3.21
N ASN A 6 35.71 54.73 2.25
CA ASN A 6 35.63 54.33 0.84
C ASN A 6 36.29 52.98 0.58
N ILE A 7 37.40 52.65 1.25
CA ILE A 7 38.04 51.33 1.16
C ILE A 7 37.11 50.25 1.74
N LEU A 8 36.53 50.49 2.91
CA LEU A 8 35.58 49.55 3.52
C LEU A 8 34.32 49.38 2.66
N ALA A 9 33.84 50.44 2.01
CA ALA A 9 32.72 50.37 1.07
C ALA A 9 33.05 49.55 -0.19
N LEU A 10 34.25 49.69 -0.75
CA LEU A 10 34.72 48.89 -1.88
C LEU A 10 34.86 47.40 -1.53
N ILE A 11 35.41 47.10 -0.36
CA ILE A 11 35.51 45.72 0.13
C ILE A 11 34.11 45.14 0.34
N GLY A 12 33.19 45.90 0.95
CA GLY A 12 31.80 45.48 1.12
C GLY A 12 31.09 45.19 -0.21
N LEU A 13 31.30 46.03 -1.22
CA LEU A 13 30.75 45.82 -2.56
C LEU A 13 31.29 44.54 -3.21
N ILE A 14 32.60 44.29 -3.12
CA ILE A 14 33.23 43.08 -3.67
C ILE A 14 32.69 41.82 -2.99
N VAL A 15 32.51 41.85 -1.67
CA VAL A 15 31.91 40.74 -0.91
C VAL A 15 30.47 40.48 -1.33
N LEU A 16 29.65 41.54 -1.47
CA LEU A 16 28.25 41.41 -1.90
C LEU A 16 28.13 40.85 -3.32
N VAL A 17 28.97 41.32 -4.26
CA VAL A 17 28.99 40.81 -5.64
C VAL A 17 29.47 39.36 -5.69
N GLY A 18 30.50 39.00 -4.90
CA GLY A 18 30.98 37.62 -4.78
C GLY A 18 29.93 36.68 -4.20
N ALA A 19 29.22 37.11 -3.16
CA ALA A 19 28.13 36.35 -2.56
C ALA A 19 26.94 36.18 -3.52
N ALA A 20 26.56 37.24 -4.25
CA ALA A 20 25.50 37.16 -5.26
C ALA A 20 25.88 36.21 -6.42
N TRP A 21 27.12 36.27 -6.90
CA TRP A 21 27.61 35.35 -7.93
C TRP A 21 27.65 33.89 -7.44
N ALA A 22 28.13 33.67 -6.21
CA ALA A 22 28.11 32.34 -5.58
C ALA A 22 26.68 31.83 -5.39
N TYR A 23 25.74 32.69 -4.99
CA TYR A 23 24.34 32.33 -4.84
C TYR A 23 23.69 31.98 -6.18
N VAL A 24 23.95 32.74 -7.25
CA VAL A 24 23.40 32.42 -8.59
C VAL A 24 24.02 31.13 -9.15
N LYS A 25 25.30 30.87 -8.90
CA LYS A 25 26.01 29.70 -9.43
C LYS A 25 25.77 28.42 -8.62
N TYR A 26 25.69 28.52 -7.30
CA TYR A 26 25.61 27.37 -6.39
C TYR A 26 24.31 27.30 -5.59
N GLY A 27 23.43 28.30 -5.68
CA GLY A 27 22.17 28.34 -4.93
C GLY A 27 21.22 27.19 -5.28
N SER A 28 21.15 26.79 -6.55
CA SER A 28 20.38 25.62 -6.97
C SER A 28 20.93 24.31 -6.39
N MET A 29 22.25 24.16 -6.37
CA MET A 29 22.93 23.00 -5.77
C MET A 29 22.76 22.97 -4.25
N LEU A 30 22.91 24.11 -3.57
CA LEU A 30 22.69 24.22 -2.13
C LEU A 30 21.25 23.90 -1.76
N ASN A 31 20.27 24.42 -2.51
CA ASN A 31 18.86 24.10 -2.33
C ASN A 31 18.58 22.62 -2.56
N GLN A 32 19.16 22.01 -3.60
CA GLN A 32 19.03 20.58 -3.86
C GLN A 32 19.67 19.74 -2.74
N MET A 33 20.80 20.20 -2.17
CA MET A 33 21.44 19.54 -1.05
C MET A 33 20.59 19.62 0.22
N THR A 34 20.00 20.77 0.53
CA THR A 34 19.08 20.90 1.68
C THR A 34 17.81 20.07 1.50
N THR A 35 17.24 19.99 0.29
CA THR A 35 16.10 19.10 0.05
C THR A 35 16.47 17.64 0.19
N MET A 36 17.63 17.20 -0.32
CA MET A 36 18.09 15.82 -0.16
C MET A 36 18.32 15.45 1.31
N VAL A 37 18.90 16.36 2.11
CA VAL A 37 19.06 16.14 3.56
C VAL A 37 17.71 16.04 4.27
N ALA A 38 16.74 16.88 3.91
CA ALA A 38 15.40 16.83 4.47
C ALA A 38 14.65 15.54 4.08
N GLU A 39 14.77 15.09 2.83
CA GLU A 39 14.22 13.81 2.35
C GLU A 39 14.86 12.62 3.07
N GLN A 40 16.19 12.65 3.26
CA GLN A 40 16.89 11.60 4.00
C GLN A 40 16.40 11.52 5.46
N ALA A 41 16.27 12.67 6.14
CA ALA A 41 15.74 12.72 7.50
C ALA A 41 14.28 12.24 7.59
N ALA A 42 13.47 12.47 6.55
CA ALA A 42 12.11 11.94 6.49
C ALA A 42 12.10 10.42 6.31
N LEU A 43 12.97 9.86 5.47
CA LEU A 43 13.10 8.41 5.26
C LEU A 43 13.59 7.68 6.52
N GLU A 44 14.47 8.29 7.30
CA GLU A 44 14.96 7.74 8.58
C GLU A 44 13.85 7.60 9.65
N GLN A 45 12.74 8.33 9.50
CA GLN A 45 11.59 8.21 10.41
C GLN A 45 10.59 7.13 9.99
N LEU A 46 10.73 6.57 8.78
CA LEU A 46 9.85 5.52 8.29
C LEU A 46 10.29 4.16 8.80
N ASP A 47 9.41 3.17 8.61
CA ASP A 47 9.76 1.79 8.85
C ASP A 47 10.99 1.38 8.01
N PRO A 48 11.91 0.57 8.55
CA PRO A 48 13.07 0.10 7.79
C PRO A 48 12.71 -0.58 6.46
N LYS A 49 11.53 -1.19 6.37
CA LYS A 49 11.02 -1.82 5.13
C LYS A 49 10.28 -0.87 4.21
N ALA A 50 9.97 0.36 4.61
CA ALA A 50 9.18 1.30 3.82
C ALA A 50 9.77 1.50 2.41
N LYS A 51 11.09 1.72 2.32
CA LYS A 51 11.77 1.86 1.03
C LYS A 51 11.58 0.65 0.14
N GLU A 52 11.75 -0.56 0.68
CA GLU A 52 11.56 -1.80 -0.07
C GLU A 52 10.11 -1.92 -0.57
N THR A 53 9.14 -1.68 0.32
CA THR A 53 7.71 -1.71 0.01
C THR A 53 7.35 -0.77 -1.15
N TYR A 54 7.78 0.50 -1.09
CA TYR A 54 7.54 1.46 -2.18
C TYR A 54 8.26 1.08 -3.48
N MET A 55 9.48 0.53 -3.39
CA MET A 55 10.21 0.07 -4.57
C MET A 55 9.55 -1.15 -5.23
N ASN A 56 8.98 -2.07 -4.44
CA ASN A 56 8.22 -3.21 -4.95
C ASN A 56 6.94 -2.73 -5.66
N MET A 57 6.20 -1.80 -5.06
CA MET A 57 5.04 -1.17 -5.71
C MET A 57 5.46 -0.47 -7.01
N TRP A 58 6.57 0.29 -7.00
CA TRP A 58 7.10 0.95 -8.20
C TRP A 58 7.50 -0.03 -9.30
N ASN A 59 8.11 -1.16 -8.95
CA ASN A 59 8.47 -2.19 -9.92
C ASN A 59 7.22 -2.80 -10.57
N LYS A 60 6.22 -3.20 -9.78
CA LYS A 60 4.93 -3.67 -10.31
C LYS A 60 4.27 -2.61 -11.20
N LEU A 61 4.25 -1.34 -10.78
CA LEU A 61 3.67 -0.25 -11.56
C LEU A 61 4.38 -0.06 -12.92
N LYS A 62 5.72 -0.10 -12.95
CA LYS A 62 6.47 -0.01 -14.22
C LYS A 62 6.15 -1.18 -15.16
N GLU A 63 5.99 -2.37 -14.60
CA GLU A 63 5.72 -3.60 -15.37
C GLU A 63 4.30 -3.63 -15.93
N THR A 64 3.30 -3.24 -15.13
CA THR A 64 1.88 -3.34 -15.50
C THR A 64 1.31 -2.06 -16.10
N GLY A 65 1.91 -0.91 -15.80
CA GLY A 65 1.35 0.41 -16.11
C GLY A 65 0.06 0.74 -15.34
N ASN A 66 -0.31 -0.07 -14.34
CA ASN A 66 -1.59 0.00 -13.64
C ASN A 66 -1.36 0.12 -12.12
N SER A 67 -1.89 1.19 -11.52
CA SER A 67 -1.76 1.46 -10.08
C SER A 67 -2.52 0.45 -9.21
N ALA A 68 -3.65 -0.08 -9.67
CA ALA A 68 -4.38 -1.11 -8.95
C ALA A 68 -3.57 -2.42 -8.91
N ASP A 69 -3.00 -2.85 -10.05
CA ASP A 69 -2.15 -4.05 -10.08
C ASP A 69 -0.89 -3.90 -9.22
N ALA A 70 -0.37 -2.68 -9.09
CA ALA A 70 0.81 -2.40 -8.27
C ALA A 70 0.57 -2.52 -6.76
N THR A 71 -0.67 -2.43 -6.30
CA THR A 71 -1.04 -2.32 -4.88
C THR A 71 -1.78 -3.55 -4.35
N VAL A 72 -1.80 -4.63 -5.12
CA VAL A 72 -2.50 -5.88 -4.78
C VAL A 72 -1.56 -7.08 -4.81
N VAL A 73 -2.02 -8.13 -4.13
CA VAL A 73 -1.56 -9.50 -4.32
C VAL A 73 -2.61 -10.29 -5.10
N LYS A 74 -2.14 -11.24 -5.92
CA LYS A 74 -2.98 -12.04 -6.82
C LYS A 74 -2.66 -13.52 -6.62
N TYR A 75 -3.70 -14.33 -6.45
CA TYR A 75 -3.61 -15.80 -6.38
C TYR A 75 -4.57 -16.42 -7.40
N PRO A 76 -4.09 -17.01 -8.51
CA PRO A 76 -4.94 -17.72 -9.46
C PRO A 76 -5.49 -19.00 -8.82
N LEU A 77 -6.76 -19.33 -9.08
CA LEU A 77 -7.30 -20.63 -8.68
C LEU A 77 -6.57 -21.75 -9.44
N ALA A 78 -6.36 -22.88 -8.76
CA ALA A 78 -5.77 -24.07 -9.37
C ALA A 78 -6.74 -24.72 -10.38
N ASP A 79 -6.17 -25.49 -11.31
CA ASP A 79 -6.96 -26.16 -12.35
C ASP A 79 -7.98 -27.12 -11.71
N GLY A 80 -9.25 -26.97 -12.09
CA GLY A 80 -10.35 -27.79 -11.57
C GLY A 80 -11.03 -27.24 -10.30
N VAL A 81 -10.45 -26.23 -9.63
CA VAL A 81 -11.07 -25.58 -8.47
C VAL A 81 -12.18 -24.65 -8.96
N THR A 82 -13.42 -24.90 -8.52
CA THR A 82 -14.54 -24.02 -8.86
C THR A 82 -14.59 -22.79 -7.93
N PRO A 83 -15.26 -21.70 -8.34
CA PRO A 83 -15.48 -20.57 -7.44
C PRO A 83 -16.18 -20.95 -6.12
N ALA A 84 -17.06 -21.96 -6.15
CA ALA A 84 -17.74 -22.45 -4.96
C ALA A 84 -16.78 -23.18 -4.02
N ASP A 85 -15.88 -24.01 -4.56
CA ASP A 85 -14.86 -24.71 -3.76
C ASP A 85 -13.90 -23.71 -3.11
N ALA A 86 -13.46 -22.70 -3.86
CA ALA A 86 -12.60 -21.64 -3.35
C ALA A 86 -13.29 -20.82 -2.26
N GLU A 87 -14.56 -20.46 -2.44
CA GLU A 87 -15.36 -19.78 -1.43
C GLU A 87 -15.48 -20.60 -0.14
N GLN A 88 -15.82 -21.88 -0.25
CA GLN A 88 -15.97 -22.77 0.89
C GLN A 88 -14.64 -22.94 1.64
N SER A 89 -13.55 -23.14 0.90
CA SER A 89 -12.19 -23.26 1.44
C SER A 89 -11.81 -21.98 2.20
N MET A 90 -12.01 -20.80 1.60
CA MET A 90 -11.73 -19.51 2.25
C MET A 90 -12.51 -19.35 3.57
N LYS A 91 -13.81 -19.69 3.59
CA LYS A 91 -14.66 -19.59 4.80
C LYS A 91 -14.22 -20.54 5.90
N MET A 92 -13.85 -21.76 5.54
CA MET A 92 -13.39 -22.75 6.51
C MET A 92 -12.02 -22.37 7.08
N VAL A 93 -11.06 -21.95 6.25
CA VAL A 93 -9.75 -21.43 6.71
C VAL A 93 -9.93 -20.21 7.62
N ALA A 94 -10.87 -19.32 7.28
CA ALA A 94 -11.20 -18.18 8.13
C ALA A 94 -11.69 -18.61 9.52
N ASN A 95 -12.53 -19.65 9.59
CA ASN A 95 -13.00 -20.21 10.85
C ASN A 95 -11.86 -20.85 11.66
N GLU A 96 -10.94 -21.59 11.03
CA GLU A 96 -9.76 -22.16 11.69
C GLU A 96 -8.89 -21.08 12.37
N HIS A 97 -8.69 -19.97 11.68
CA HIS A 97 -7.94 -18.83 12.20
C HIS A 97 -8.73 -17.92 13.14
N ASN A 98 -10.00 -18.23 13.40
CA ASN A 98 -10.91 -17.41 14.20
C ASN A 98 -11.03 -15.96 13.68
N ILE A 99 -10.94 -15.76 12.36
CA ILE A 99 -11.23 -14.48 11.71
C ILE A 99 -12.65 -14.50 11.14
N LYS A 100 -13.44 -13.45 11.39
CA LYS A 100 -14.86 -13.45 11.05
C LYS A 100 -15.08 -13.16 9.57
N ALA A 101 -15.90 -13.95 8.90
CA ALA A 101 -16.53 -13.55 7.64
C ALA A 101 -17.64 -12.53 7.96
N VAL A 102 -17.40 -11.25 7.64
CA VAL A 102 -18.26 -10.13 8.05
C VAL A 102 -19.17 -9.60 6.92
N GLY A 103 -18.94 -10.03 5.68
CA GLY A 103 -19.74 -9.60 4.56
C GLY A 103 -19.36 -10.28 3.25
N GLU A 104 -20.33 -10.31 2.34
CA GLU A 104 -20.17 -10.78 0.97
C GLU A 104 -20.93 -9.85 0.03
N LEU A 105 -20.37 -9.62 -1.15
CA LEU A 105 -20.97 -8.81 -2.19
C LEU A 105 -20.87 -9.56 -3.53
N PRO A 106 -21.92 -10.30 -3.94
CA PRO A 106 -21.98 -11.00 -5.22
C PRO A 106 -22.28 -10.02 -6.37
N LEU A 107 -21.34 -9.12 -6.65
CA LEU A 107 -21.56 -7.96 -7.52
C LEU A 107 -21.99 -8.35 -8.94
N SER A 108 -21.42 -9.40 -9.53
CA SER A 108 -21.81 -9.86 -10.87
C SER A 108 -23.27 -10.33 -10.94
N GLU A 109 -23.77 -10.94 -9.87
CA GLU A 109 -25.16 -11.39 -9.78
C GLU A 109 -26.11 -10.21 -9.58
N GLN A 110 -25.74 -9.26 -8.71
CA GLN A 110 -26.52 -8.04 -8.50
C GLN A 110 -26.69 -7.23 -9.78
N VAL A 111 -25.60 -6.99 -10.52
CA VAL A 111 -25.67 -6.26 -11.79
C VAL A 111 -26.49 -7.02 -12.82
N LYS A 112 -26.42 -8.36 -12.86
CA LYS A 112 -27.29 -9.17 -13.73
C LYS A 112 -28.77 -9.00 -13.38
N LEU A 113 -29.12 -8.99 -12.10
CA LEU A 113 -30.51 -8.78 -11.65
C LEU A 113 -31.02 -7.38 -11.99
N GLU A 114 -30.18 -6.36 -11.88
CA GLU A 114 -30.53 -4.96 -12.18
C GLU A 114 -30.67 -4.68 -13.68
N THR A 115 -29.79 -5.27 -14.49
CA THR A 115 -29.68 -4.94 -15.92
C THR A 115 -30.26 -5.99 -16.87
N GLY A 116 -30.50 -7.21 -16.38
CA GLY A 116 -30.85 -8.37 -17.19
C GLY A 116 -29.69 -8.93 -18.03
N GLN A 117 -28.48 -8.37 -17.93
CA GLN A 117 -27.32 -8.77 -18.73
C GLN A 117 -26.34 -9.63 -17.92
N ASP A 118 -25.90 -10.74 -18.52
CA ASP A 118 -24.87 -11.59 -17.92
C ASP A 118 -23.55 -10.83 -17.73
N GLN A 119 -22.93 -11.04 -16.57
CA GLN A 119 -21.66 -10.45 -16.19
C GLN A 119 -20.59 -11.53 -16.05
N ARG A 120 -19.32 -11.17 -16.27
CA ARG A 120 -18.21 -12.00 -15.80
C ARG A 120 -18.29 -12.13 -14.28
N PHE A 121 -17.94 -13.30 -13.76
CA PHE A 121 -18.02 -13.55 -12.33
C PHE A 121 -17.16 -12.55 -11.53
N LEU A 122 -17.78 -11.93 -10.54
CA LEU A 122 -17.12 -11.09 -9.54
C LEU A 122 -17.91 -11.17 -8.24
N LYS A 123 -17.27 -11.73 -7.22
CA LYS A 123 -17.77 -11.77 -5.84
C LYS A 123 -16.69 -11.28 -4.89
N ILE A 124 -17.08 -10.41 -3.97
CA ILE A 124 -16.20 -9.85 -2.95
C ILE A 124 -16.53 -10.47 -1.60
N PHE A 125 -15.50 -10.88 -0.88
CA PHE A 125 -15.56 -11.42 0.46
C PHE A 125 -14.87 -10.47 1.43
N GLN A 126 -15.41 -10.36 2.64
CA GLN A 126 -14.89 -9.48 3.68
C GLN A 126 -14.61 -10.29 4.94
N PHE A 127 -13.36 -10.24 5.39
CA PHE A 127 -12.89 -10.89 6.61
C PHE A 127 -12.37 -9.84 7.59
N CYS A 128 -12.62 -10.03 8.89
CA CYS A 128 -12.22 -9.05 9.88
C CYS A 128 -11.92 -9.68 11.24
N ASN A 129 -10.85 -9.21 11.87
CA ASN A 129 -10.70 -9.23 13.32
C ASN A 129 -11.06 -7.83 13.85
N PRO A 130 -12.27 -7.64 14.43
CA PRO A 130 -12.73 -6.32 14.85
C PRO A 130 -11.85 -5.65 15.91
N GLN A 131 -11.20 -6.43 16.78
CA GLN A 131 -10.35 -5.88 17.85
C GLN A 131 -9.08 -5.27 17.27
N THR A 132 -8.39 -5.98 16.37
CA THR A 132 -7.21 -5.45 15.66
C THR A 132 -7.60 -4.30 14.74
N ALA A 133 -8.76 -4.38 14.07
CA ALA A 133 -9.28 -3.32 13.22
C ALA A 133 -9.45 -2.00 13.97
N MET A 134 -10.04 -2.02 15.17
CA MET A 134 -10.18 -0.82 16.00
C MET A 134 -8.81 -0.27 16.43
N LYS A 135 -7.85 -1.12 16.80
CA LYS A 135 -6.48 -0.65 17.14
C LYS A 135 -5.78 0.05 15.97
N MET A 136 -6.00 -0.43 14.74
CA MET A 136 -5.47 0.23 13.54
C MET A 136 -6.13 1.61 13.34
N VAL A 137 -7.44 1.71 13.50
CA VAL A 137 -8.18 2.98 13.41
C VAL A 137 -7.75 3.94 14.52
N ASP A 138 -7.58 3.48 15.76
CA ASP A 138 -7.11 4.30 16.88
C ASP A 138 -5.69 4.83 16.65
N TYR A 139 -4.84 4.08 15.93
CA TYR A 139 -3.53 4.57 15.51
C TYR A 139 -3.64 5.62 14.37
N SER A 140 -4.56 5.42 13.41
CA SER A 140 -4.91 6.42 12.41
C SER A 140 -6.28 6.16 11.78
N ASP A 141 -7.18 7.14 11.84
CA ASP A 141 -8.52 7.07 11.23
C ASP A 141 -8.48 6.66 9.74
N ALA A 142 -7.40 7.00 9.03
CA ALA A 142 -7.20 6.67 7.63
C ALA A 142 -7.21 5.16 7.34
N TYR A 143 -6.86 4.32 8.33
CA TYR A 143 -6.90 2.88 8.17
C TYR A 143 -8.32 2.33 7.99
N SER A 144 -9.37 3.08 8.37
CA SER A 144 -10.76 2.71 8.10
C SER A 144 -11.04 2.48 6.61
N ALA A 145 -10.34 3.16 5.70
CA ALA A 145 -10.50 2.98 4.25
C ALA A 145 -9.98 1.64 3.72
N TYR A 146 -9.17 0.93 4.52
CA TYR A 146 -8.58 -0.36 4.16
C TYR A 146 -9.29 -1.54 4.84
N LEU A 147 -10.27 -1.26 5.70
CA LEU A 147 -11.00 -2.24 6.49
C LEU A 147 -12.42 -2.45 5.93
N PRO A 148 -13.00 -3.66 6.03
CA PRO A 148 -12.38 -4.92 6.44
C PRO A 148 -11.42 -5.49 5.38
N CYS A 149 -10.69 -6.56 5.71
CA CYS A 149 -9.82 -7.24 4.75
C CYS A 149 -10.66 -7.82 3.61
N ARG A 150 -10.49 -7.27 2.41
CA ARG A 150 -11.29 -7.61 1.23
C ARG A 150 -10.57 -8.59 0.33
N ILE A 151 -11.23 -9.68 -0.06
CA ILE A 151 -10.77 -10.60 -1.10
C ILE A 151 -11.79 -10.56 -2.24
N ALA A 152 -11.37 -10.16 -3.44
CA ALA A 152 -12.20 -10.21 -4.65
C ALA A 152 -11.85 -11.45 -5.46
N MET A 153 -12.84 -12.30 -5.74
CA MET A 153 -12.71 -13.40 -6.69
C MET A 153 -13.29 -12.98 -8.02
N VAL A 154 -12.46 -12.98 -9.07
CA VAL A 154 -12.79 -12.43 -10.39
C VAL A 154 -12.45 -13.43 -11.47
N GLN A 155 -13.36 -13.63 -12.42
CA GLN A 155 -13.05 -14.26 -13.69
C GLN A 155 -12.39 -13.23 -14.62
N ASP A 156 -11.14 -13.46 -14.98
CA ASP A 156 -10.42 -12.61 -15.93
C ASP A 156 -10.96 -12.73 -17.36
N LYS A 157 -10.38 -11.98 -18.29
CA LYS A 157 -10.83 -11.96 -19.69
C LYS A 157 -10.51 -13.25 -20.43
N GLN A 158 -9.65 -14.10 -19.88
CA GLN A 158 -9.24 -15.39 -20.41
C GLN A 158 -10.07 -16.55 -19.81
N GLY A 159 -11.02 -16.23 -18.92
CA GLY A 159 -11.88 -17.21 -18.27
C GLY A 159 -11.31 -17.85 -17.01
N LYS A 160 -10.10 -17.46 -16.58
CA LYS A 160 -9.48 -17.97 -15.34
C LYS A 160 -9.95 -17.17 -14.13
N TYR A 161 -10.08 -17.85 -13.00
CA TYR A 161 -10.47 -17.22 -11.74
C TYR A 161 -9.24 -16.82 -10.93
N ASN A 162 -9.29 -15.64 -10.33
CA ASN A 162 -8.19 -15.10 -9.54
C ASN A 162 -8.75 -14.45 -8.27
N LEU A 163 -8.06 -14.65 -7.16
CA LEU A 163 -8.26 -13.95 -5.90
C LEU A 163 -7.34 -12.74 -5.84
N TYR A 164 -7.91 -11.58 -5.51
CA TYR A 164 -7.19 -10.32 -5.33
C TYR A 164 -7.44 -9.75 -3.95
N SER A 165 -6.40 -9.27 -3.29
CA SER A 165 -6.51 -8.47 -2.06
C SER A 165 -5.48 -7.34 -2.08
N LEU A 166 -5.71 -6.30 -1.28
CA LEU A 166 -4.71 -5.25 -1.12
C LEU A 166 -3.42 -5.84 -0.54
N ASP A 167 -2.29 -5.37 -1.06
CA ASP A 167 -0.99 -5.73 -0.52
C ASP A 167 -0.82 -5.07 0.85
N MET A 168 -0.93 -5.88 1.90
CA MET A 168 -0.89 -5.40 3.28
C MET A 168 0.49 -4.86 3.68
N ASP A 169 1.55 -5.12 2.92
CA ASP A 169 2.88 -4.57 3.22
C ASP A 169 2.86 -3.03 3.18
N MET A 170 2.04 -2.43 2.30
CA MET A 170 1.87 -0.97 2.25
C MET A 170 1.25 -0.43 3.54
N MET A 171 0.28 -1.15 4.11
CA MET A 171 -0.39 -0.79 5.36
C MET A 171 0.54 -0.95 6.58
N ILE A 172 1.34 -2.02 6.59
CA ILE A 172 2.16 -2.43 7.73
C ILE A 172 3.51 -1.70 7.75
N TYR A 173 4.14 -1.54 6.59
CA TYR A 173 5.52 -1.05 6.47
C TYR A 173 5.63 0.23 5.63
N GLY A 174 4.57 0.69 4.95
CA GLY A 174 4.63 1.88 4.09
C GLY A 174 4.72 3.22 4.84
N GLY A 175 4.58 3.22 6.16
CA GLY A 175 4.62 4.43 6.99
C GLY A 175 5.74 4.41 8.02
N LYS A 176 5.50 5.07 9.15
CA LYS A 176 6.31 4.88 10.35
C LYS A 176 6.09 3.47 10.90
N THR A 177 7.08 2.91 11.60
CA THR A 177 6.94 1.62 12.27
C THR A 177 5.75 1.64 13.22
N LEU A 178 4.84 0.67 13.04
CA LEU A 178 3.72 0.49 13.95
C LEU A 178 4.21 0.15 15.37
N PRO A 179 3.47 0.52 16.43
CA PRO A 179 3.76 0.08 17.79
C PRO A 179 3.91 -1.46 17.84
N PRO A 180 4.83 -2.02 18.65
CA PRO A 180 5.17 -3.45 18.58
C PRO A 180 3.98 -4.42 18.63
N ASP A 181 3.02 -4.16 19.52
CA ASP A 181 1.81 -4.98 19.66
C ASP A 181 0.92 -4.90 18.42
N LEU A 182 0.74 -3.69 17.88
CA LEU A 182 -0.05 -3.48 16.66
C LEU A 182 0.64 -4.09 15.43
N LEU A 183 1.97 -3.99 15.35
CA LEU A 183 2.77 -4.61 14.29
C LEU A 183 2.60 -6.14 14.31
N ALA A 184 2.70 -6.76 15.49
CA ALA A 184 2.53 -8.19 15.64
C ALA A 184 1.12 -8.65 15.25
N GLU A 185 0.08 -7.92 15.67
CA GLU A 185 -1.31 -8.21 15.28
C GLU A 185 -1.55 -8.03 13.78
N SER A 186 -1.08 -6.94 13.19
CA SER A 186 -1.24 -6.68 11.75
C SER A 186 -0.54 -7.72 10.89
N LYS A 187 0.66 -8.18 11.30
CA LYS A 187 1.35 -9.31 10.66
C LYS A 187 0.56 -10.61 10.79
N LYS A 188 0.00 -10.90 11.96
CA LYS A 188 -0.86 -12.07 12.15
C LYS A 188 -2.08 -12.02 11.23
N VAL A 189 -2.74 -10.86 11.11
CA VAL A 189 -3.87 -10.70 10.16
C VAL A 189 -3.41 -10.90 8.72
N GLN A 190 -2.25 -10.35 8.33
CA GLN A 190 -1.67 -10.57 7.00
C GLN A 190 -1.40 -12.04 6.70
N GLU A 191 -0.83 -12.79 7.66
CA GLU A 191 -0.60 -14.22 7.54
C GLU A 191 -1.92 -14.99 7.36
N ILE A 192 -2.94 -14.67 8.15
CA ILE A 192 -4.27 -15.28 8.04
C ILE A 192 -4.92 -15.01 6.68
N ILE A 193 -4.94 -13.76 6.23
CA ILE A 193 -5.52 -13.40 4.92
C ILE A 193 -4.75 -14.07 3.78
N THR A 194 -3.44 -14.15 3.88
CA THR A 194 -2.60 -14.85 2.91
C THR A 194 -2.92 -16.35 2.86
N ASP A 195 -3.11 -16.98 4.02
CA ASP A 195 -3.46 -18.40 4.10
C ASP A 195 -4.85 -18.67 3.52
N ILE A 196 -5.84 -17.84 3.87
CA ILE A 196 -7.19 -17.87 3.27
C ILE A 196 -7.10 -17.80 1.75
N MET A 197 -6.32 -16.86 1.20
CA MET A 197 -6.18 -16.72 -0.25
C MET A 197 -5.47 -17.91 -0.88
N LYS A 198 -4.41 -18.44 -0.28
CA LYS A 198 -3.65 -19.57 -0.82
C LYS A 198 -4.47 -20.85 -0.82
N ARG A 199 -5.06 -21.22 0.32
CA ARG A 199 -5.91 -22.43 0.45
C ARG A 199 -7.21 -22.28 -0.34
N GLY A 200 -7.78 -21.06 -0.37
CA GLY A 200 -8.89 -20.72 -1.25
C GLY A 200 -8.57 -20.93 -2.73
N ALA A 201 -7.41 -20.48 -3.18
CA ALA A 201 -6.96 -20.68 -4.56
C ALA A 201 -6.66 -22.15 -4.88
N ALA A 202 -6.15 -22.92 -3.92
CA ALA A 202 -5.86 -24.35 -4.08
C ALA A 202 -7.12 -25.25 -3.98
N GLY A 203 -8.19 -24.78 -3.35
CA GLY A 203 -9.35 -25.61 -3.00
C GLY A 203 -9.07 -26.57 -1.84
N ASP A 204 -8.12 -26.22 -0.97
CA ASP A 204 -7.68 -27.08 0.13
C ASP A 204 -8.62 -26.96 1.34
N PHE A 205 -9.17 -28.10 1.76
CA PHE A 205 -9.94 -28.28 3.00
C PHE A 205 -9.03 -28.76 4.14
#